data_AF-A0A7X9KM66-F1
#
_entry.id   AF-A0A7X9KM66-F1
#
_cell.length_a   1.000
_cell.length_b   1.000
_cell.length_c   1.000
_cell.angle_alpha   90.00
_cell.angle_beta   90.00
_cell.angle_gamma   90.00
#
_symmetry.space_group_name_H-M   'P 1'
#
loop_
_entity.id
_entity.type
_entity.pdbx_description
1 polymer ?
#
loop_
_entity_poly.entity_id
_entity_poly.type
_entity_poly.pdbx_seq_one_letter_code
_entity_poly.pdbx_strand_id
1 'polypeptide(L)'
;MPDVRQLLADAGGPNPRLALASVKALADELDWLLVRAVHLARAEHYDWARIDRLLGVSRQAARQHFERLAPLVGPLPPHVRRRTPWQQQHAAIIESGADARRRQRFESFADDGHDVEAW
;
A
#
# COMPACT_ATOMS: atom_id res chain seq x y z
N MET A 1 2.63 15.76 10.98
CA MET A 1 2.99 14.33 10.85
C MET A 1 4.08 14.26 9.80
N PRO A 2 5.19 13.54 10.06
CA PRO A 2 6.35 13.51 9.18
C PRO A 2 5.98 12.93 7.81
N ASP A 3 6.48 13.56 6.76
CA ASP A 3 6.45 13.07 5.38
C ASP A 3 7.13 11.66 5.31
N VAL A 4 6.77 10.82 4.35
CA VAL A 4 7.40 9.50 4.13
C VAL A 4 8.92 9.64 4.03
N ARG A 5 9.39 10.72 3.38
CA ARG A 5 10.83 11.05 3.30
C ARG A 5 11.46 11.29 4.67
N GLN A 6 10.73 11.93 5.57
CA GLN A 6 11.19 12.16 6.95
C GLN A 6 11.20 10.85 7.73
N LEU A 7 10.19 10.00 7.59
CA LEU A 7 10.17 8.68 8.23
C LEU A 7 11.35 7.80 7.78
N LEU A 8 11.70 7.85 6.49
CA LEU A 8 12.87 7.15 5.96
C LEU A 8 14.18 7.69 6.53
N ALA A 9 14.33 9.02 6.60
CA ALA A 9 15.50 9.65 7.21
C ALA A 9 15.63 9.30 8.70
N ASP A 10 14.53 9.37 9.44
CA ASP A 10 14.46 9.04 10.86
C ASP A 10 14.76 7.55 11.12
N ALA A 11 14.27 6.65 10.25
CA ALA A 11 14.53 5.21 10.31
C ALA A 11 16.01 4.87 10.10
N GLY A 12 16.72 5.63 9.27
CA GLY A 12 18.17 5.48 9.06
C GLY A 12 19.04 6.30 10.03
N GLY A 13 18.40 7.06 10.94
CA GLY A 13 19.09 7.98 11.84
C GLY A 13 19.77 7.28 13.03
N PRO A 14 20.69 7.98 13.72
CA PRO A 14 21.46 7.41 14.83
C PRO A 14 20.66 7.27 16.14
N ASN A 15 19.44 7.83 16.23
CA ASN A 15 18.61 7.72 17.43
C ASN A 15 17.78 6.43 17.40
N PRO A 16 18.07 5.42 18.24
CA PRO A 16 17.45 4.09 18.14
C PRO A 16 15.94 4.10 18.44
N ARG A 17 15.48 4.97 19.33
CA ARG A 17 14.05 5.04 19.68
C ARG A 17 13.25 5.60 18.52
N LEU A 18 13.76 6.67 17.91
CA LEU A 18 13.12 7.30 16.77
C LEU A 18 13.18 6.38 15.54
N ALA A 19 14.31 5.73 15.29
CA ALA A 19 14.47 4.80 14.18
C ALA A 19 13.45 3.65 14.23
N LEU A 20 13.32 2.99 15.39
CA LEU A 20 12.35 1.90 15.58
C LEU A 20 10.90 2.37 15.44
N ALA A 21 10.56 3.55 15.97
CA ALA A 21 9.23 4.12 15.83
C ALA A 21 8.89 4.44 14.36
N SER A 22 9.85 4.97 13.61
CA SER A 22 9.69 5.29 12.19
C SER A 22 9.60 4.03 11.32
N VAL A 23 10.40 2.99 11.59
CA VAL A 23 10.26 1.68 10.95
C VAL A 23 8.88 1.09 11.20
N LYS A 24 8.37 1.15 12.45
CA LYS A 24 7.03 0.65 12.76
C LYS A 24 5.94 1.42 12.01
N ALA A 25 6.06 2.75 11.95
CA ALA A 25 5.14 3.58 11.20
C ALA A 25 5.14 3.23 9.70
N LEU A 26 6.33 3.06 9.10
CA LEU A 26 6.48 2.62 7.71
C LEU A 26 5.88 1.23 7.47
N ALA A 27 6.13 0.27 8.39
CA ALA A 27 5.57 -1.07 8.29
C ALA A 27 4.03 -1.05 8.32
N ASP A 28 3.42 -0.23 9.18
CA ASP A 28 1.96 -0.09 9.24
C ASP A 28 1.37 0.48 7.94
N GLU A 29 2.07 1.45 7.33
CA GLU A 29 1.68 2.00 6.02
C GLU A 29 1.80 0.94 4.92
N LEU A 30 2.90 0.17 4.90
CA LEU A 30 3.11 -0.90 3.93
C LEU A 30 2.09 -2.02 4.07
N ASP A 31 1.77 -2.45 5.28
CA ASP A 31 0.74 -3.46 5.54
C ASP A 31 -0.63 -2.99 5.03
N TRP A 32 -0.98 -1.71 5.25
CA TRP A 32 -2.20 -1.13 4.71
C TRP A 32 -2.20 -1.08 3.17
N LEU A 33 -1.08 -0.64 2.58
CA LEU A 33 -0.92 -0.56 1.12
C LEU A 33 -1.00 -1.94 0.47
N LEU A 34 -0.38 -2.96 1.06
CA LEU A 34 -0.42 -4.33 0.57
C LEU A 34 -1.86 -4.84 0.51
N VAL A 35 -2.61 -4.70 1.59
CA VAL A 35 -4.02 -5.13 1.67
C VAL A 35 -4.86 -4.38 0.62
N ARG A 36 -4.68 -3.06 0.50
CA ARG A 36 -5.36 -2.26 -0.53
C ARG A 36 -5.04 -2.74 -1.94
N ALA A 37 -3.76 -2.95 -2.27
CA ALA A 37 -3.31 -3.40 -3.57
C ALA A 37 -3.85 -4.79 -3.93
N VAL A 38 -3.86 -5.72 -2.97
CA VAL A 38 -4.46 -7.05 -3.17
C VAL A 38 -5.98 -6.94 -3.39
N HIS A 39 -6.69 -6.10 -2.64
CA HIS A 39 -8.12 -5.86 -2.90
C HIS A 39 -8.38 -5.32 -4.31
N LEU A 40 -7.58 -4.36 -4.78
CA LEU A 40 -7.66 -3.85 -6.15
C LEU A 40 -7.39 -4.95 -7.18
N ALA A 41 -6.32 -5.73 -7.01
CA ALA A 41 -6.00 -6.84 -7.91
C ALA A 41 -7.12 -7.89 -7.96
N ARG A 42 -7.72 -8.21 -6.80
CA ARG A 42 -8.85 -9.14 -6.71
C ARG A 42 -10.12 -8.59 -7.38
N ALA A 43 -10.37 -7.28 -7.30
CA ALA A 43 -11.46 -6.62 -8.02
C ALA A 43 -11.26 -6.67 -9.54
N GLU A 44 -10.01 -6.65 -10.01
CA GLU A 44 -9.61 -6.86 -11.41
C GLU A 44 -9.50 -8.33 -11.81
N HIS A 45 -10.04 -9.25 -11.00
CA HIS A 45 -10.03 -10.70 -11.24
C HIS A 45 -8.65 -11.36 -11.30
N TYR A 46 -7.61 -10.76 -10.71
CA TYR A 46 -6.30 -11.40 -10.64
C TYR A 46 -6.37 -12.60 -9.70
N ASP A 47 -5.83 -13.73 -10.14
CA ASP A 47 -5.67 -14.91 -9.29
C ASP A 47 -4.44 -14.76 -8.37
N TRP A 48 -4.34 -15.67 -7.39
CA TRP A 48 -3.20 -15.67 -6.47
C TRP A 48 -1.86 -15.96 -7.16
N ALA A 49 -1.88 -16.65 -8.31
CA ALA A 49 -0.69 -16.97 -9.10
C ALA A 49 -0.14 -15.77 -9.90
N ARG A 50 -0.98 -14.77 -10.15
CA ARG A 50 -0.54 -13.50 -10.73
C ARG A 50 -0.07 -12.55 -9.64
N ILE A 51 -0.80 -12.52 -8.52
CA ILE A 51 -0.46 -11.67 -7.37
C ILE A 51 0.90 -12.08 -6.76
N ASP A 52 1.16 -13.38 -6.59
CA ASP A 52 2.41 -13.87 -5.99
C ASP A 52 3.65 -13.52 -6.84
N ARG A 53 3.56 -13.65 -8.17
CA ARG A 53 4.57 -13.25 -9.15
C ARG A 53 4.86 -11.75 -9.07
N LEU A 54 3.83 -10.91 -9.03
CA LEU A 54 3.99 -9.46 -8.95
C LEU A 54 4.62 -9.02 -7.62
N LEU A 55 4.36 -9.74 -6.54
CA LEU A 55 4.93 -9.48 -5.22
C LEU A 55 6.32 -10.11 -5.02
N GLY A 56 6.77 -10.99 -5.92
CA GLY A 56 8.04 -11.71 -5.78
C GLY A 56 8.08 -12.67 -4.59
N VAL A 57 6.93 -13.21 -4.18
CA VAL A 57 6.82 -14.15 -3.04
C VAL A 57 6.11 -15.43 -3.45
N SER A 58 6.16 -16.46 -2.61
CA SER A 58 5.38 -17.68 -2.87
C SER A 58 3.87 -17.43 -2.70
N ARG A 59 3.05 -18.19 -3.42
CA ARG A 59 1.58 -18.14 -3.30
C ARG A 59 1.10 -18.26 -1.86
N GLN A 60 1.64 -19.24 -1.15
CA GLN A 60 1.27 -19.51 0.24
C GLN A 60 1.66 -18.35 1.14
N ALA A 61 2.84 -17.75 0.94
CA ALA A 61 3.27 -16.57 1.68
C ALA A 61 2.37 -15.36 1.41
N ALA A 62 2.07 -15.05 0.14
CA ALA A 62 1.17 -13.95 -0.22
C ALA A 62 -0.22 -14.12 0.42
N ARG A 63 -0.80 -15.32 0.29
CA ARG A 63 -2.13 -15.63 0.81
C ARG A 63 -2.18 -15.58 2.32
N GLN A 64 -1.25 -16.24 3.02
CA GLN A 64 -1.19 -16.24 4.48
C GLN A 64 -0.97 -14.83 5.01
N HIS A 65 -0.11 -14.05 4.36
CA HIS A 65 0.15 -12.68 4.75
C HIS A 65 -1.12 -11.82 4.62
N PHE A 66 -1.81 -11.90 3.48
CA PHE A 66 -3.05 -11.16 3.26
C PHE A 66 -4.17 -11.59 4.21
N GLU A 67 -4.43 -12.90 4.36
CA GLU A 67 -5.49 -13.41 5.25
C GLU A 67 -5.27 -13.00 6.71
N ARG A 68 -4.02 -12.91 7.14
CA ARG A 68 -3.65 -12.40 8.47
C ARG A 68 -3.86 -10.90 8.63
N LEU A 69 -3.52 -10.10 7.61
CA LEU A 69 -3.57 -8.64 7.69
C LEU A 69 -4.93 -8.04 7.38
N ALA A 70 -5.66 -8.56 6.39
CA ALA A 70 -6.90 -7.97 5.89
C ALA A 70 -7.94 -7.66 6.98
N PRO A 71 -8.15 -8.52 8.00
CA PRO A 71 -9.09 -8.22 9.09
C PRO A 71 -8.65 -7.07 10.01
N LEU A 72 -7.35 -6.78 10.07
CA LEU A 72 -6.74 -5.81 11.00
C LEU A 72 -6.64 -4.41 10.40
N VAL A 73 -6.76 -4.31 9.08
CA VAL A 73 -6.49 -3.11 8.32
C VAL A 73 -7.81 -2.42 7.96
N GLY A 74 -8.08 -1.27 8.58
CA GLY A 74 -9.23 -0.41 8.25
C GLY A 74 -9.13 0.30 6.88
N PRO A 75 -10.22 0.92 6.41
CA PRO A 75 -10.34 1.47 5.05
C PRO A 75 -9.44 2.67 4.76
N LEU A 76 -8.99 3.35 5.81
CA LEU A 76 -8.13 4.53 5.73
C LEU A 76 -6.68 4.20 6.03
N PRO A 77 -5.70 4.88 5.40
CA PRO A 77 -4.31 4.68 5.71
C PRO A 77 -3.99 5.13 7.15
N PRO A 78 -3.05 4.48 7.85
CA PRO A 78 -2.70 4.79 9.24
C PRO A 78 -2.39 6.28 9.50
N HIS A 79 -1.65 6.94 8.61
CA HIS A 79 -1.32 8.36 8.71
C HIS A 79 -2.53 9.30 8.64
N VAL A 80 -3.67 8.83 8.12
CA VAL A 80 -4.94 9.57 8.09
C VAL A 80 -5.80 9.28 9.33
N ARG A 81 -5.70 8.09 9.93
CA ARG A 81 -6.56 7.67 11.07
C ARG A 81 -6.40 8.54 12.32
N ARG A 82 -5.29 9.26 12.49
CA ARG A 82 -5.04 10.17 13.63
C ARG A 82 -5.73 11.53 13.49
N ARG A 83 -6.53 11.74 12.44
CA ARG A 83 -7.29 12.98 12.18
C ARG A 83 -8.71 12.91 12.77
N THR A 84 -9.39 14.04 12.93
CA THR A 84 -10.78 14.06 13.43
C THR A 84 -11.73 13.27 12.50
N PRO A 85 -12.87 12.75 12.98
CA PRO A 85 -13.78 11.93 12.14
C PRO A 85 -14.20 12.59 10.82
N TRP A 86 -14.39 13.91 10.81
CA TRP A 86 -14.67 14.69 9.61
C TRP A 86 -13.50 14.71 8.62
N GLN A 87 -12.28 14.86 9.12
CA GLN A 87 -11.06 14.81 8.31
C GLN A 87 -10.77 13.41 7.76
N GLN A 88 -11.17 12.36 8.49
CA GLN A 88 -11.09 10.97 8.03
C GLN A 88 -12.03 10.71 6.84
N GLN A 89 -13.28 11.16 6.90
CA GLN A 89 -14.24 11.03 5.81
C GLN A 89 -13.78 11.81 4.56
N HIS A 90 -13.29 13.04 4.75
CA HIS A 90 -12.79 13.86 3.66
C HIS A 90 -11.56 13.23 2.99
N ALA A 91 -10.64 12.65 3.78
CA ALA A 91 -9.47 11.95 3.26
C ALA A 91 -9.83 10.64 2.54
N ALA A 92 -10.86 9.91 2.99
CA ALA A 92 -11.37 8.72 2.30
C ALA A 92 -11.80 9.05 0.85
N ILE A 93 -12.54 10.15 0.69
CA ILE A 93 -13.05 10.61 -0.60
C ILE A 93 -11.89 11.06 -1.50
N ILE A 94 -10.94 11.82 -0.95
CA ILE A 94 -9.75 12.27 -1.68
C ILE A 94 -8.91 11.07 -2.13
N GLU A 95 -8.69 10.07 -1.27
CA GLU A 95 -7.89 8.88 -1.58
C GLU A 95 -8.56 8.03 -2.66
N SER A 96 -9.88 7.83 -2.58
CA SER A 96 -10.64 7.13 -3.64
C SER A 96 -10.54 7.84 -4.99
N GLY A 97 -10.61 9.18 -4.99
CA GLY A 97 -10.41 9.97 -6.21
C GLY A 97 -8.96 9.94 -6.73
N ALA A 98 -7.98 9.91 -5.83
CA ALA A 98 -6.56 9.78 -6.19
C ALA A 98 -6.24 8.39 -6.77
N ASP A 99 -6.89 7.34 -6.27
CA ASP A 99 -6.79 5.98 -6.81
C ASP A 99 -7.35 5.87 -8.22
N ALA A 100 -8.53 6.44 -8.48
CA ALA A 100 -9.09 6.47 -9.82
C ALA A 100 -8.14 7.14 -10.83
N ARG A 101 -7.51 8.26 -10.42
CA ARG A 101 -6.50 8.95 -11.24
C ARG A 101 -5.22 8.15 -11.43
N ARG A 102 -4.73 7.45 -10.39
CA ARG A 102 -3.54 6.57 -10.48
C ARG A 102 -3.80 5.41 -11.42
N ARG A 103 -4.99 4.80 -11.36
CA ARG A 103 -5.42 3.73 -12.25
C ARG A 103 -5.44 4.17 -13.71
N GLN A 104 -6.09 5.29 -14.01
CA GLN A 104 -6.11 5.86 -15.37
C GLN A 104 -4.70 6.14 -15.91
N ARG A 105 -3.81 6.67 -15.06
CA ARG A 105 -2.41 6.93 -15.43
C ARG A 105 -1.63 5.63 -15.70
N PHE A 106 -1.84 4.59 -14.90
CA PHE A 106 -1.16 3.31 -15.13
C PHE A 106 -1.67 2.62 -16.39
N GLU A 107 -2.98 2.65 -16.64
CA GLU A 107 -3.60 2.15 -17.87
C GLU A 107 -3.09 2.91 -19.11
N SER A 108 -2.93 4.23 -19.04
CA SER A 108 -2.33 5.00 -20.16
C SER A 108 -0.87 4.63 -20.43
N PHE A 109 -0.07 4.34 -19.38
CA PHE A 109 1.30 3.86 -19.57
C PHE A 109 1.38 2.44 -20.12
N ALA A 110 0.35 1.62 -19.91
CA ALA A 110 0.27 0.27 -20.47
C ALA A 110 -0.17 0.26 -21.94
N ASP A 111 -0.96 1.26 -22.37
CA ASP A 111 -1.48 1.38 -23.74
C ASP A 111 -0.44 2.03 -24.70
N ASP A 112 0.51 2.81 -24.18
CA ASP A 112 1.58 3.48 -24.95
C ASP A 112 2.72 2.54 -25.42
N GLY A 113 2.60 1.22 -25.22
CA GLY A 113 3.43 0.20 -25.88
C GLY A 113 4.85 0.04 -25.31
N HIS A 114 5.00 -0.94 -24.42
CA HIS A 114 6.18 -1.79 -24.45
C HIS A 114 5.79 -3.16 -23.89
N ASP A 115 5.94 -4.19 -24.72
CA ASP A 115 6.05 -5.57 -24.25
C ASP A 115 7.12 -5.60 -23.17
N VAL A 116 6.70 -5.81 -21.92
CA VAL A 116 7.60 -6.22 -20.86
C VAL A 116 7.89 -7.69 -21.08
N GLU A 117 8.92 -7.95 -21.89
CA GLU A 117 9.50 -9.28 -22.05
C GLU A 117 9.72 -9.93 -20.69
N ALA A 118 9.35 -11.20 -20.64
CA ALA A 118 9.44 -12.08 -19.48
C ALA A 118 10.87 -12.16 -18.93
N TRP A 119 11.02 -11.83 -17.65
CA TRP A 119 12.06 -12.36 -16.76
C TRP A 119 11.48 -12.54 -15.35
#